data_AF-F7P028-F1
#
_entry.id   AF-F7P028-F1
#
_cell.length_a   1.000
_cell.length_b   1.000
_cell.length_c   1.000
_cell.angle_alpha   90.00
_cell.angle_beta   90.00
_cell.angle_gamma   90.00
#
_symmetry.space_group_name_H-M   'P 1'
#
loop_
_entity.id
_entity.type
_entity.pdbx_description
1 polymer ?
#
loop_
_entity_poly.entity_id
_entity_poly.type
_entity_poly.pdbx_seq_one_letter_code
_entity_poly.pdbx_strand_id
1 'polypeptide(L)'
;MTLGEYIREKRAAMALSQPQLAEQIGIEQSYLSKLENDKSLPSNDVFRRLLNAIETSLPNFVAAFSAEELQQLTAIADIEHFVKQKNQKQQRHSAVLVLSLSFIFALGAACFYAGFQALCFPEKLYQYQSQGVVLPGESAFVFTDWDRYFPISMGSDEAIRQSINAKAEQEQLMYKRLAQISELSFEHKGEYYILPVAGGSRTFMYKGGHKVERVGNTVLQLLGLFLMVFSTVLSFGRKKLYNL
;
A
#
# COMPACT_ATOMS: atom_id res chain seq x y z
N MET A 1 -34.58 -31.76 7.95
CA MET A 1 -34.59 -33.16 8.38
C MET A 1 -33.92 -33.23 9.73
N THR A 2 -34.45 -34.03 10.64
CA THR A 2 -33.77 -34.35 11.92
C THR A 2 -32.81 -35.52 11.76
N LEU A 3 -31.97 -35.76 12.76
CA LEU A 3 -31.11 -36.94 12.81
C LEU A 3 -31.91 -38.25 12.66
N GLY A 4 -33.00 -38.38 13.41
CA GLY A 4 -33.82 -39.57 13.43
C GLY A 4 -34.51 -39.84 12.09
N GLU A 5 -34.99 -38.78 11.43
CA GLU A 5 -35.52 -38.85 10.06
C GLU A 5 -34.47 -39.34 9.07
N TYR A 6 -33.25 -38.80 9.13
CA TYR A 6 -32.16 -39.20 8.24
C TYR A 6 -31.79 -40.68 8.40
N ILE A 7 -31.68 -41.16 9.65
CA ILE A 7 -31.40 -42.57 9.94
C ILE A 7 -32.50 -43.46 9.39
N ARG A 8 -33.77 -43.10 9.61
CA ARG A 8 -34.94 -43.86 9.13
C ARG A 8 -34.97 -43.91 7.60
N GLU A 9 -34.70 -42.80 6.94
CA GLU A 9 -34.66 -42.71 5.48
C GLU A 9 -33.54 -43.58 4.90
N LYS A 10 -32.32 -43.49 5.44
CA LYS A 10 -31.19 -44.32 5.00
C LYS A 10 -31.43 -45.81 5.23
N ARG A 11 -31.96 -46.17 6.40
CA ARG A 11 -32.33 -47.55 6.71
C ARG A 11 -33.36 -48.09 5.72
N ALA A 12 -34.40 -47.31 5.42
CA ALA A 12 -35.45 -47.69 4.48
C ALA A 12 -34.90 -47.84 3.05
N ALA A 13 -34.00 -46.95 2.62
CA ALA A 13 -33.34 -47.03 1.32
C ALA A 13 -32.47 -48.29 1.16
N MET A 14 -31.90 -48.79 2.26
CA MET A 14 -31.14 -50.05 2.31
C MET A 14 -32.01 -51.30 2.53
N ALA A 15 -33.35 -51.14 2.59
CA ALA A 15 -34.31 -52.21 2.90
C ALA A 15 -34.04 -52.96 4.21
N LEU A 16 -33.42 -52.29 5.19
CA LEU A 16 -33.12 -52.86 6.51
C LEU A 16 -34.28 -52.68 7.48
N SER A 17 -34.60 -53.72 8.24
CA SER A 17 -35.46 -53.59 9.42
C SER A 17 -34.71 -52.91 10.57
N GLN A 18 -35.46 -52.36 11.54
CA GLN A 18 -34.86 -51.71 12.70
C GLN A 18 -33.96 -52.67 13.51
N PRO A 19 -34.34 -53.94 13.79
CA PRO A 19 -33.44 -54.89 14.46
C PRO A 19 -32.16 -55.18 13.68
N GLN A 20 -32.24 -55.30 12.34
CA GLN A 20 -31.08 -55.59 11.50
C GLN A 20 -30.05 -54.45 11.52
N LEU A 21 -30.50 -53.19 11.43
CA LEU A 21 -29.59 -52.05 11.54
C LEU A 21 -29.00 -51.93 12.95
N ALA A 22 -29.79 -52.20 13.99
CA ALA A 22 -29.31 -52.18 15.37
C ALA A 22 -28.19 -53.22 15.59
N GLU A 23 -28.36 -54.43 15.04
CA GLU A 23 -27.36 -55.50 15.05
C GLU A 23 -26.10 -55.08 14.29
N GLN A 24 -26.21 -54.50 13.08
CA GLN A 24 -25.07 -54.03 12.29
C GLN A 24 -24.25 -52.93 13.00
N ILE A 25 -24.92 -52.01 13.70
CA ILE A 25 -24.24 -50.96 14.48
C ILE A 25 -23.67 -51.55 15.79
N GLY A 26 -24.22 -52.67 16.27
CA GLY A 26 -23.88 -53.29 17.55
C GLY A 26 -24.47 -52.51 18.73
N ILE A 27 -25.77 -52.22 18.68
CA ILE A 27 -26.56 -51.58 19.73
C ILE A 27 -27.91 -52.27 19.91
N GLU A 28 -28.57 -52.01 21.05
CA GLU A 28 -29.92 -52.49 21.31
C GLU A 28 -30.95 -51.85 20.36
N GLN A 29 -31.93 -52.64 19.87
CA GLN A 29 -33.02 -52.12 19.03
C GLN A 29 -33.77 -50.96 19.72
N SER A 30 -33.97 -51.06 21.04
CA SER A 30 -34.63 -50.01 21.82
C SER A 30 -33.84 -48.69 21.83
N TYR A 31 -32.50 -48.75 21.71
CA TYR A 31 -31.67 -47.56 21.58
C TYR A 31 -31.76 -46.98 20.16
N LEU A 32 -31.71 -47.82 19.11
CA LEU A 32 -31.93 -47.35 17.74
C LEU A 32 -33.30 -46.67 17.58
N SER A 33 -34.34 -47.21 18.22
CA SER A 33 -35.67 -46.59 18.25
C SER A 33 -35.67 -45.21 18.92
N LYS A 34 -34.85 -44.99 19.95
CA LYS A 34 -34.70 -43.65 20.55
C LYS A 34 -33.94 -42.69 19.63
N LEU A 35 -32.95 -43.18 18.88
CA LEU A 35 -32.23 -42.37 17.88
C LEU A 35 -33.15 -41.95 16.71
N GLU A 36 -33.91 -42.89 16.14
CA GLU A 36 -34.83 -42.60 15.02
C GLU A 36 -36.01 -41.70 15.39
N ASN A 37 -36.32 -41.57 16.68
CA ASN A 37 -37.40 -40.71 17.19
C ASN A 37 -36.88 -39.43 17.86
N ASP A 38 -35.61 -39.07 17.65
CA ASP A 38 -34.97 -37.85 18.18
C ASP A 38 -35.02 -37.75 19.72
N LYS A 39 -35.14 -38.88 20.43
CA LYS A 39 -35.19 -38.94 21.90
C LYS A 39 -33.83 -39.06 22.56
N SER A 40 -32.78 -39.31 21.78
CA SER A 40 -31.41 -39.42 22.26
C SER A 40 -30.42 -39.16 21.13
N LEU A 41 -29.19 -38.77 21.49
CA LEU A 41 -28.07 -38.68 20.56
C LEU A 41 -27.14 -39.90 20.71
N PRO A 42 -26.47 -40.32 19.62
CA PRO A 42 -25.47 -41.38 19.69
C PRO A 42 -24.18 -40.89 20.36
N SER A 43 -23.47 -41.77 21.07
CA SER A 43 -22.07 -41.50 21.42
C SER A 43 -21.20 -41.48 20.15
N ASN A 44 -19.99 -40.91 20.22
CA ASN A 44 -19.14 -40.80 19.03
C ASN A 44 -18.81 -42.18 18.40
N ASP A 45 -18.59 -43.21 19.22
CA ASP A 45 -18.31 -44.57 18.72
C ASP A 45 -19.54 -45.22 18.08
N VAL A 46 -20.74 -44.97 18.62
CA VAL A 46 -22.01 -45.42 17.99
C VAL A 46 -22.24 -44.65 16.69
N PHE A 47 -21.95 -43.35 16.67
CA PHE A 47 -22.07 -42.52 15.48
C PHE A 47 -21.16 -42.99 14.35
N ARG A 48 -19.88 -43.30 14.62
CA ARG A 48 -18.96 -43.85 13.61
C ARG A 48 -19.44 -45.18 13.05
N ARG A 49 -19.92 -46.08 13.92
CA ARG A 49 -20.52 -47.37 13.50
C ARG A 49 -21.79 -47.17 12.69
N LEU A 50 -22.63 -46.21 13.07
CA LEU A 50 -23.81 -45.80 12.32
C LEU A 50 -23.45 -45.30 10.92
N LEU A 51 -22.49 -44.38 10.78
CA LEU A 51 -22.03 -43.89 9.48
C LEU A 51 -21.54 -45.01 8.56
N ASN A 52 -20.80 -45.98 9.12
CA ASN A 52 -20.36 -47.17 8.40
C ASN A 52 -21.53 -48.07 7.99
N ALA A 53 -22.48 -48.32 8.89
CA ALA A 53 -23.63 -49.17 8.64
C ALA A 53 -24.59 -48.59 7.59
N ILE A 54 -24.70 -47.26 7.51
CA ILE A 54 -25.52 -46.57 6.49
C ILE A 54 -24.71 -46.11 5.26
N GLU A 55 -23.45 -46.57 5.15
CA GLU A 55 -22.54 -46.32 4.02
C GLU A 55 -22.41 -44.84 3.63
N THR A 56 -22.28 -43.95 4.61
CA THR A 56 -22.15 -42.50 4.36
C THR A 56 -20.88 -41.94 5.00
N SER A 57 -20.30 -40.93 4.36
CA SER A 57 -19.13 -40.22 4.88
C SER A 57 -19.56 -39.05 5.78
N LEU A 58 -18.71 -38.67 6.73
CA LEU A 58 -18.96 -37.51 7.60
C LEU A 58 -19.27 -36.21 6.82
N PRO A 59 -18.56 -35.87 5.71
CA PRO A 59 -18.91 -34.70 4.90
C PRO A 59 -20.31 -34.79 4.28
N ASN A 60 -20.68 -35.95 3.73
CA ASN A 60 -22.00 -36.16 3.10
C ASN A 60 -23.12 -36.14 4.14
N PHE A 61 -22.85 -36.68 5.33
CA PHE A 61 -23.75 -36.62 6.47
C PHE A 61 -24.00 -35.16 6.89
N VAL A 62 -22.94 -34.39 7.19
CA VAL A 62 -23.06 -32.99 7.62
C VAL A 62 -23.77 -32.13 6.57
N ALA A 63 -23.56 -32.39 5.27
CA ALA A 63 -24.20 -31.66 4.18
C ALA A 63 -25.73 -31.87 4.09
N ALA A 64 -26.27 -32.93 4.70
CA ALA A 64 -27.71 -33.22 4.68
C ALA A 64 -28.53 -32.36 5.66
N PHE A 65 -27.87 -31.73 6.64
CA PHE A 65 -28.54 -31.04 7.74
C PHE A 65 -28.48 -29.51 7.59
N SER A 66 -29.50 -28.83 8.14
CA SER A 66 -29.51 -27.37 8.25
C SER A 66 -28.51 -26.89 9.30
N ALA A 67 -28.18 -25.60 9.28
CA ALA A 67 -27.28 -25.01 10.28
C ALA A 67 -27.83 -25.15 11.72
N GLU A 68 -29.15 -25.06 11.90
CA GLU A 68 -29.81 -25.22 13.20
C GLU A 68 -29.71 -26.66 13.73
N GLU A 69 -29.95 -27.65 12.88
CA GLU A 69 -29.84 -29.06 13.27
C GLU A 69 -28.39 -29.44 13.57
N LEU A 70 -27.43 -28.93 12.78
CA LEU A 70 -26.01 -29.14 13.02
C LEU A 70 -25.55 -28.61 14.37
N GLN A 71 -26.15 -27.53 14.90
CA GLN A 71 -25.83 -27.03 16.24
C GLN A 71 -26.23 -28.00 17.36
N GLN A 72 -27.26 -28.83 17.15
CA GLN A 72 -27.62 -29.87 18.12
C GLN A 72 -26.68 -31.07 17.99
N LEU A 73 -26.24 -31.38 16.77
CA LEU A 73 -25.36 -32.50 16.46
C LEU A 73 -23.89 -32.28 16.81
N THR A 74 -23.45 -31.04 17.11
CA THR A 74 -22.08 -30.78 17.61
C THR A 74 -21.81 -31.40 18.98
N ALA A 75 -22.83 -31.93 19.68
CA ALA A 75 -22.59 -32.80 20.84
C ALA A 75 -21.80 -34.08 20.49
N ILE A 76 -21.78 -34.47 19.20
CA ILE A 76 -20.97 -35.57 18.69
C ILE A 76 -19.59 -35.01 18.29
N ALA A 77 -18.54 -35.51 18.93
CA ALA A 77 -17.18 -34.97 18.81
C ALA A 77 -16.65 -34.92 17.36
N ASP A 78 -16.91 -35.92 16.53
CA ASP A 78 -16.46 -35.92 15.13
C ASP A 78 -17.12 -34.81 14.31
N ILE A 79 -18.41 -34.52 14.57
CA ILE A 79 -19.14 -33.43 13.92
C ILE A 79 -18.60 -32.08 14.40
N GLU A 80 -18.39 -31.92 15.70
CA GLU A 80 -17.79 -30.70 16.28
C GLU A 80 -16.44 -30.39 15.62
N HIS A 81 -15.55 -31.39 15.57
CA HIS A 81 -14.23 -31.24 14.96
C HIS A 81 -14.32 -30.87 13.48
N PHE A 82 -15.20 -31.51 12.72
CA PHE A 82 -15.37 -31.23 11.30
C PHE A 82 -15.88 -29.81 11.04
N VAL A 83 -16.94 -29.39 11.76
CA VAL A 83 -17.51 -28.04 11.65
C VAL A 83 -16.48 -27.00 12.08
N LYS A 84 -15.77 -27.23 13.18
CA LYS A 84 -14.70 -26.34 13.68
C LYS A 84 -13.56 -26.20 12.68
N GLN A 85 -13.11 -27.30 12.07
CA GLN A 85 -12.04 -27.25 11.07
C GLN A 85 -12.46 -26.48 9.82
N LYS A 86 -13.70 -26.71 9.33
CA LYS A 86 -14.27 -25.97 8.19
C LYS A 86 -14.37 -24.47 8.49
N ASN A 87 -14.87 -24.10 9.67
CA ASN A 87 -14.99 -22.72 10.11
C ASN A 87 -13.64 -22.05 10.31
N GLN A 88 -12.66 -22.72 10.93
CA GLN A 88 -11.31 -22.19 11.13
C GLN A 88 -10.60 -21.92 9.79
N LYS A 89 -10.71 -22.83 8.82
CA LYS A 89 -10.14 -22.62 7.49
C LYS A 89 -10.77 -21.40 6.81
N GLN A 90 -12.09 -21.31 6.83
CA GLN A 90 -12.83 -20.17 6.25
C GLN A 90 -12.49 -18.85 6.95
N GLN A 91 -12.43 -18.85 8.29
CA GLN A 91 -12.11 -17.67 9.08
C GLN A 91 -10.67 -17.19 8.87
N ARG A 92 -9.71 -18.12 8.75
CA ARG A 92 -8.31 -17.79 8.43
C ARG A 92 -8.18 -17.17 7.04
N HIS A 93 -8.84 -17.75 6.03
CA HIS A 93 -8.84 -17.16 4.69
C HIS A 93 -9.44 -15.75 4.70
N SER A 94 -10.57 -15.56 5.36
CA SER A 94 -11.20 -14.23 5.52
C SER A 94 -10.32 -13.24 6.26
N ALA A 95 -9.62 -13.66 7.32
CA ALA A 95 -8.73 -12.80 8.10
C ALA A 95 -7.50 -12.36 7.29
N VAL A 96 -6.86 -13.29 6.58
CA VAL A 96 -5.72 -12.99 5.68
C VAL A 96 -6.16 -12.00 4.60
N LEU A 97 -7.34 -12.20 4.00
CA LEU A 97 -7.86 -11.25 3.00
C LEU A 97 -8.11 -9.85 3.58
N VAL A 98 -8.67 -9.71 4.80
CA VAL A 98 -8.80 -8.39 5.43
C VAL A 98 -7.44 -7.74 5.60
N LEU A 99 -6.48 -8.49 6.15
CA LEU A 99 -5.14 -7.98 6.43
C LEU A 99 -4.46 -7.50 5.14
N SER A 100 -4.56 -8.28 4.06
CA SER A 100 -4.04 -7.90 2.75
C SER A 100 -4.69 -6.63 2.20
N LEU A 101 -6.01 -6.50 2.28
CA LEU A 101 -6.71 -5.28 1.82
C LEU A 101 -6.35 -4.05 2.65
N SER A 102 -6.26 -4.20 3.98
CA SER A 102 -5.81 -3.12 4.87
C SER A 102 -4.38 -2.69 4.55
N PHE A 103 -3.49 -3.65 4.26
CA PHE A 103 -2.12 -3.34 3.84
C PHE A 103 -2.08 -2.58 2.51
N ILE A 104 -2.87 -3.00 1.51
CA ILE A 104 -2.98 -2.30 0.22
C ILE A 104 -3.51 -0.88 0.40
N PHE A 105 -4.49 -0.68 1.29
CA PHE A 105 -4.99 0.65 1.61
C PHE A 105 -3.91 1.55 2.21
N ALA A 106 -3.16 1.03 3.19
CA ALA A 106 -2.06 1.76 3.83
C ALA A 106 -0.96 2.12 2.82
N LEU A 107 -0.61 1.19 1.92
CA LEU A 107 0.33 1.45 0.83
C LEU A 107 -0.19 2.55 -0.11
N GLY A 108 -1.48 2.50 -0.47
CA GLY A 108 -2.12 3.53 -1.26
C GLY A 108 -2.04 4.92 -0.62
N ALA A 109 -2.34 5.02 0.68
CA ALA A 109 -2.24 6.27 1.43
C ALA A 109 -0.79 6.80 1.48
N ALA A 110 0.20 5.92 1.66
CA ALA A 110 1.61 6.31 1.64
C ALA A 110 2.04 6.84 0.27
N CYS A 111 1.67 6.16 -0.83
CA CYS A 111 1.94 6.62 -2.19
C CYS A 111 1.28 7.98 -2.48
N PHE A 112 0.01 8.14 -2.08
CA PHE A 112 -0.70 9.40 -2.25
C PHE A 112 0.00 10.54 -1.52
N TYR A 113 0.34 10.34 -0.24
CA TYR A 113 1.04 11.33 0.56
C TYR A 113 2.41 11.68 -0.03
N ALA A 114 3.16 10.68 -0.48
CA ALA A 114 4.47 10.90 -1.09
C ALA A 114 4.39 11.73 -2.38
N GLY A 115 3.35 11.50 -3.19
CA GLY A 115 3.11 12.30 -4.39
C GLY A 115 2.60 13.70 -4.07
N PHE A 116 1.76 13.84 -3.05
CA PHE A 116 1.22 15.13 -2.61
C PHE A 116 2.31 16.05 -2.03
N GLN A 117 3.24 15.49 -1.25
CA GLN A 117 4.37 16.21 -0.66
C GLN A 117 5.59 16.30 -1.58
N ALA A 118 5.51 15.78 -2.81
CA ALA A 118 6.62 15.78 -3.76
C ALA A 118 7.92 15.15 -3.21
N LEU A 119 7.81 14.12 -2.35
CA LEU A 119 8.96 13.52 -1.65
C LEU A 119 9.97 12.89 -2.61
N CYS A 120 9.48 12.25 -3.68
CA CYS A 120 10.32 11.57 -4.66
C CYS A 120 10.72 12.47 -5.84
N PHE A 121 9.87 13.44 -6.20
CA PHE A 121 10.09 14.33 -7.33
C PHE A 121 9.90 15.78 -6.89
N PRO A 122 10.97 16.48 -6.50
CA PRO A 122 10.89 17.87 -6.06
C PRO A 122 10.24 18.75 -7.12
N GLU A 123 9.30 19.61 -6.69
CA GLU A 123 8.60 20.55 -7.57
C GLU A 123 9.22 21.95 -7.54
N LYS A 124 10.14 22.19 -6.61
CA LYS A 124 10.82 23.48 -6.50
C LYS A 124 11.98 23.51 -7.48
N LEU A 125 11.86 24.31 -8.53
CA LEU A 125 12.90 24.52 -9.52
C LEU A 125 13.62 25.83 -9.21
N TYR A 126 14.91 25.72 -8.89
CA TYR A 126 15.79 26.83 -8.56
C TYR A 126 16.44 27.35 -9.85
N GLN A 127 16.38 28.67 -10.03
CA GLN A 127 17.01 29.35 -11.15
C GLN A 127 18.29 30.03 -10.69
N TYR A 128 19.36 29.76 -11.43
CA TYR A 128 20.67 30.32 -11.24
C TYR A 128 21.11 31.06 -12.48
N GLN A 129 21.85 32.16 -12.32
CA GLN A 129 22.29 32.99 -13.43
C GLN A 129 23.75 33.40 -13.26
N SER A 130 24.53 33.22 -14.32
CA SER A 130 25.91 33.68 -14.42
C SER A 130 26.00 34.77 -15.48
N GLN A 131 26.63 35.90 -15.15
CA GLN A 131 26.75 37.06 -16.04
C GLN A 131 27.87 36.90 -17.08
N GLY A 132 28.90 36.11 -16.79
CA GLY A 132 30.07 35.97 -17.66
C GLY A 132 31.15 35.08 -17.05
N VAL A 133 32.25 34.92 -17.79
CA VAL A 133 33.42 34.16 -17.34
C VAL A 133 34.33 35.07 -16.51
N VAL A 134 34.61 34.63 -15.29
CA VAL A 134 35.59 35.20 -14.36
C VAL A 134 36.96 34.66 -14.74
N LEU A 135 37.91 35.56 -15.00
CA LEU A 135 39.27 35.18 -15.40
C LEU A 135 40.10 34.74 -14.18
N PRO A 136 41.16 33.94 -14.39
CA PRO A 136 42.08 33.58 -13.31
C PRO A 136 42.67 34.83 -12.65
N GLY A 137 42.59 34.88 -11.31
CA GLY A 137 43.09 36.01 -10.51
C GLY A 137 42.05 37.11 -10.24
N GLU A 138 40.88 37.07 -10.88
CA GLU A 138 39.77 37.97 -10.57
C GLU A 138 38.91 37.43 -9.42
N SER A 139 38.13 38.31 -8.78
CA SER A 139 37.14 37.87 -7.80
C SER A 139 36.01 37.10 -8.47
N ALA A 140 35.55 36.03 -7.81
CA ALA A 140 34.36 35.28 -8.22
C ALA A 140 33.10 36.17 -8.37
N PHE A 141 33.06 37.33 -7.70
CA PHE A 141 31.93 38.26 -7.69
C PHE A 141 32.19 39.52 -8.52
N VAL A 142 33.17 39.49 -9.44
CA VAL A 142 33.54 40.66 -10.27
C VAL A 142 32.35 41.24 -11.06
N PHE A 143 31.35 40.41 -11.41
CA PHE A 143 30.13 40.84 -12.12
C PHE A 143 28.97 41.28 -11.20
N THR A 144 29.07 41.10 -9.88
CA THR A 144 27.97 41.42 -8.93
C THR A 144 28.33 42.53 -7.96
N ASP A 145 29.56 42.54 -7.45
CA ASP A 145 29.99 43.48 -6.40
C ASP A 145 30.92 44.56 -6.98
N TRP A 146 30.46 45.24 -8.04
CA TRP A 146 31.27 46.18 -8.82
C TRP A 146 31.94 47.26 -7.96
N ASP A 147 31.17 47.90 -7.08
CA ASP A 147 31.65 49.01 -6.26
C ASP A 147 32.68 48.61 -5.20
N ARG A 148 32.69 47.32 -4.81
CA ARG A 148 33.65 46.79 -3.84
C ARG A 148 35.03 46.59 -4.47
N TYR A 149 35.08 46.15 -5.72
CA TYR A 149 36.34 45.85 -6.42
C TYR A 149 36.93 47.04 -7.16
N PHE A 150 36.09 48.00 -7.55
CA PHE A 150 36.50 49.24 -8.19
C PHE A 150 36.00 50.46 -7.39
N PRO A 151 36.53 50.67 -6.16
CA PRO A 151 36.13 51.79 -5.33
C PRO A 151 36.65 53.11 -5.91
N ILE A 152 35.87 54.17 -5.72
CA ILE A 152 36.32 55.53 -6.03
C ILE A 152 37.26 55.97 -4.91
N SER A 153 38.44 56.47 -5.29
CA SER A 153 39.44 56.94 -4.33
C SER A 153 38.92 58.14 -3.56
N MET A 154 39.16 58.18 -2.24
CA MET A 154 38.89 59.34 -1.39
C MET A 154 40.22 60.05 -1.16
N GLY A 155 40.45 61.19 -1.81
CA GLY A 155 41.75 61.88 -1.81
C GLY A 155 41.74 63.17 -2.62
N SER A 156 42.87 63.52 -3.26
CA SER A 156 42.93 64.69 -4.14
C SER A 156 41.97 64.56 -5.34
N ASP A 157 41.54 65.70 -5.90
CA ASP A 157 40.69 65.76 -7.09
C ASP A 157 41.25 64.94 -8.26
N GLU A 158 42.59 64.90 -8.39
CA GLU A 158 43.27 64.12 -9.41
C GLU A 158 43.16 62.60 -9.16
N ALA A 159 43.32 62.15 -7.91
CA ALA A 159 43.14 60.74 -7.55
C ALA A 159 41.69 60.27 -7.73
N ILE A 160 40.72 61.14 -7.42
CA ILE A 160 39.30 60.90 -7.67
C ILE A 160 39.07 60.71 -9.17
N ARG A 161 39.51 61.67 -10.00
CA ARG A 161 39.36 61.62 -11.47
C ARG A 161 39.99 60.37 -12.09
N GLN A 162 41.20 60.00 -11.64
CA GLN A 162 41.87 58.79 -12.10
C GLN A 162 41.08 57.52 -11.77
N SER A 163 40.59 57.40 -10.53
CA SER A 163 39.78 56.24 -10.12
C SER A 163 38.45 56.13 -10.88
N ILE A 164 37.81 57.26 -11.21
CA ILE A 164 36.59 57.30 -12.03
C ILE A 164 36.88 56.83 -13.46
N ASN A 165 37.94 57.35 -14.09
CA ASN A 165 38.31 56.96 -15.45
C ASN A 165 38.67 55.47 -15.52
N ALA A 166 39.47 54.99 -14.57
CA ALA A 166 39.84 53.57 -14.48
C ALA A 166 38.60 52.68 -14.27
N LYS A 167 37.65 53.10 -13.42
CA LYS A 167 36.37 52.40 -13.23
C LYS A 167 35.56 52.35 -14.53
N ALA A 168 35.46 53.47 -15.26
CA ALA A 168 34.72 53.54 -16.53
C ALA A 168 35.36 52.66 -17.62
N GLU A 169 36.69 52.64 -17.72
CA GLU A 169 37.42 51.76 -18.64
C GLU A 169 37.16 50.27 -18.32
N GLN A 170 37.23 49.91 -17.05
CA GLN A 170 36.92 48.55 -16.59
C GLN A 170 35.46 48.17 -16.88
N GLU A 171 34.53 49.11 -16.72
CA GLU A 171 33.11 48.88 -17.00
C GLU A 171 32.90 48.57 -18.48
N GLN A 172 33.54 49.31 -19.40
CA GLN A 172 33.49 49.04 -20.83
C GLN A 172 34.07 47.67 -21.20
N LEU A 173 35.17 47.26 -20.56
CA LEU A 173 35.75 45.94 -20.76
C LEU A 173 34.80 44.83 -20.27
N MET A 174 34.12 45.05 -19.13
CA MET A 174 33.17 44.10 -18.57
C MET A 174 31.90 43.97 -19.41
N TYR A 175 31.40 45.07 -19.97
CA TYR A 175 30.29 45.03 -20.93
C TYR A 175 30.58 44.12 -22.13
N LYS A 176 31.81 44.13 -22.65
CA LYS A 176 32.23 43.25 -23.75
C LYS A 176 32.33 41.77 -23.35
N ARG A 177 32.45 41.49 -22.04
CA ARG A 177 32.58 40.14 -21.47
C ARG A 177 31.24 39.55 -21.00
N LEU A 178 30.16 40.32 -21.03
CA LEU A 178 28.83 39.84 -20.65
C LEU A 178 28.41 38.71 -21.58
N ALA A 179 28.21 37.54 -20.98
CA ALA A 179 27.80 36.32 -21.66
C ALA A 179 26.86 35.57 -20.72
N GLN A 180 25.67 36.15 -20.52
CA GLN A 180 24.71 35.70 -19.53
C GLN A 180 24.19 34.30 -19.89
N ILE A 181 24.19 33.40 -18.90
CA ILE A 181 23.52 32.10 -19.00
C ILE A 181 22.71 31.82 -17.74
N SER A 182 21.64 31.05 -17.91
CA SER A 182 20.78 30.59 -16.82
C SER A 182 20.84 29.08 -16.72
N GLU A 183 20.87 28.57 -15.49
CA GLU A 183 20.79 27.15 -15.17
C GLU A 183 19.60 26.90 -14.25
N LEU A 184 18.90 25.79 -14.49
CA LEU A 184 17.77 25.33 -13.69
C LEU A 184 18.18 24.07 -12.94
N SER A 185 17.88 24.00 -11.64
CA SER A 185 18.24 22.89 -10.76
C SER A 185 17.08 22.56 -9.82
N PHE A 186 16.80 21.26 -9.61
CA PHE A 186 15.86 20.82 -8.57
C PHE A 186 16.52 20.73 -7.18
N GLU A 187 17.84 20.82 -7.14
CA GLU A 187 18.63 20.87 -5.91
C GLU A 187 19.04 22.30 -5.60
N HIS A 188 18.93 22.69 -4.33
CA HIS A 188 19.39 23.98 -3.86
C HIS A 188 20.90 23.99 -3.68
N LYS A 189 21.61 24.66 -4.59
CA LYS A 189 23.08 24.79 -4.59
C LYS A 189 23.60 25.95 -3.71
N GLY A 190 22.74 26.54 -2.88
CA GLY A 190 23.04 27.75 -2.09
C GLY A 190 22.70 29.05 -2.83
N GLU A 191 23.09 30.19 -2.23
CA GLU A 191 22.92 31.53 -2.83
C GLU A 191 23.79 31.73 -4.08
N TYR A 192 24.91 31.00 -4.16
CA TYR A 192 25.73 30.94 -5.36
C TYR A 192 26.54 29.65 -5.39
N TYR A 193 27.01 29.28 -6.57
CA TYR A 193 28.04 28.26 -6.75
C TYR A 193 28.96 28.62 -7.92
N ILE A 194 30.16 28.04 -7.94
CA ILE A 194 31.19 28.33 -8.94
C ILE A 194 31.43 27.08 -9.77
N LEU A 195 31.38 27.24 -11.10
CA LEU A 195 31.63 26.17 -12.05
C LEU A 195 32.88 26.50 -12.89
N PRO A 196 33.91 25.63 -12.93
CA PRO A 196 35.06 25.84 -13.80
C PRO A 196 34.64 25.68 -15.26
N VAL A 197 35.10 26.59 -16.13
CA VAL A 197 34.83 26.57 -17.59
C VAL A 197 36.09 26.91 -18.37
N ALA A 198 36.06 26.70 -19.69
CA ALA A 198 37.18 27.13 -20.54
C ALA A 198 37.44 28.64 -20.38
N GLY A 199 38.68 29.00 -20.04
CA GLY A 199 39.09 30.39 -19.83
C GLY A 199 38.90 30.94 -18.42
N GLY A 200 38.40 30.16 -17.45
CA GLY A 200 38.27 30.59 -16.06
C GLY A 200 37.17 29.87 -15.29
N SER A 201 36.28 30.62 -14.63
CA SER A 201 35.13 30.07 -13.92
C SER A 201 33.87 30.90 -14.15
N ARG A 202 32.70 30.31 -13.91
CA ARG A 202 31.42 31.01 -13.90
C ARG A 202 30.82 30.94 -12.51
N THR A 203 30.55 32.11 -11.94
CA THR A 203 29.77 32.23 -10.71
C THR A 203 28.30 32.31 -11.08
N PHE A 204 27.52 31.39 -10.54
CA PHE A 204 26.08 31.29 -10.72
C PHE A 204 25.40 31.79 -9.45
N MET A 205 24.64 32.87 -9.58
CA MET A 205 23.89 33.47 -8.47
C MET A 205 22.45 32.98 -8.48
N TYR A 206 21.92 32.69 -7.30
CA TYR A 206 20.51 32.37 -7.12
C TYR A 206 19.65 33.58 -7.51
N LYS A 207 18.63 33.35 -8.34
CA LYS A 207 17.68 34.38 -8.80
C LYS A 207 16.27 34.18 -8.30
N GLY A 208 15.98 33.01 -7.75
CA GLY A 208 14.65 32.64 -7.28
C GLY A 208 14.33 31.20 -7.60
N GLY A 209 13.20 30.75 -7.08
CA GLY A 209 12.66 29.43 -7.40
C GLY A 209 11.18 29.54 -7.71
N HIS A 210 10.73 28.77 -8.70
CA HIS A 210 9.31 28.64 -9.01
C HIS A 210 8.89 27.19 -8.86
N LYS A 211 7.59 27.00 -8.62
CA LYS A 211 7.01 25.67 -8.51
C LYS A 211 6.71 25.16 -9.92
N VAL A 212 7.17 23.94 -10.22
CA VAL A 212 6.92 23.24 -11.48
C VAL A 212 6.25 21.92 -11.17
N GLU A 213 5.14 21.65 -11.85
CA GLU A 213 4.42 20.39 -11.70
C GLU A 213 5.22 19.24 -12.28
N ARG A 214 5.24 18.11 -11.54
CA ARG A 214 5.95 16.90 -11.94
C ARG A 214 4.93 15.78 -12.15
N VAL A 215 4.84 15.28 -13.38
CA VAL A 215 3.95 14.16 -13.75
C VAL A 215 4.14 12.96 -12.82
N GLY A 216 5.37 12.70 -12.37
CA GLY A 216 5.66 11.62 -11.42
C GLY A 216 4.87 11.72 -10.10
N ASN A 217 4.70 12.93 -9.57
CA ASN A 217 3.91 13.16 -8.35
C ASN A 217 2.42 12.91 -8.61
N THR A 218 1.90 13.38 -9.74
CA THR A 218 0.51 13.13 -10.16
C THR A 218 0.23 11.64 -10.31
N VAL A 219 1.14 10.89 -10.95
CA VAL A 219 1.02 9.44 -11.12
C VAL A 219 1.01 8.74 -9.75
N LEU A 220 1.88 9.15 -8.82
CA LEU A 220 1.94 8.56 -7.48
C LEU A 220 0.66 8.83 -6.68
N GLN A 221 0.09 10.04 -6.81
CA GLN A 221 -1.21 10.41 -6.23
C GLN A 221 -2.35 9.56 -6.81
N LEU A 222 -2.44 9.45 -8.14
CA LEU A 222 -3.47 8.66 -8.81
C LEU A 222 -3.38 7.17 -8.45
N LEU A 223 -2.17 6.62 -8.42
CA LEU A 223 -1.93 5.23 -8.02
C LEU A 223 -2.31 5.01 -6.55
N GLY A 224 -1.93 5.93 -5.67
CA GLY A 224 -2.30 5.86 -4.25
C GLY A 224 -3.81 5.89 -4.03
N LEU A 225 -4.49 6.84 -4.70
CA LEU A 225 -5.95 6.95 -4.67
C LEU A 225 -6.62 5.69 -5.23
N PHE A 226 -6.14 5.17 -6.34
CA PHE A 226 -6.66 3.94 -6.94
C PHE A 226 -6.57 2.76 -5.97
N LEU A 227 -5.43 2.54 -5.33
CA LEU A 227 -5.25 1.45 -4.36
C LEU A 227 -6.20 1.57 -3.17
N MET A 228 -6.41 2.79 -2.65
CA MET A 228 -7.34 3.05 -1.56
C MET A 228 -8.79 2.77 -1.97
N VAL A 229 -9.23 3.28 -3.13
CA VAL A 229 -10.58 3.04 -3.65
C VAL A 229 -10.80 1.56 -3.94
N PHE A 230 -9.83 0.91 -4.60
CA PHE A 230 -9.90 -0.51 -4.90
C PHE A 230 -10.03 -1.37 -3.64
N SER A 231 -9.21 -1.09 -2.61
CA SER A 231 -9.26 -1.80 -1.34
C SER A 231 -10.61 -1.63 -0.63
N THR A 232 -11.14 -0.40 -0.60
CA THR A 232 -12.44 -0.13 0.02
C THR A 232 -13.59 -0.83 -0.71
N VAL A 233 -13.64 -0.74 -2.05
CA VAL A 233 -14.67 -1.42 -2.86
C VAL A 233 -14.65 -2.93 -2.62
N LEU A 234 -13.49 -3.57 -2.62
CA LEU A 234 -13.39 -5.01 -2.34
C LEU A 234 -13.80 -5.37 -0.91
N SER A 235 -13.44 -4.55 0.07
CA SER A 235 -13.81 -4.76 1.46
C SER A 235 -15.34 -4.68 1.68
N PHE A 236 -16.01 -3.73 1.02
CA PHE A 236 -17.47 -3.60 1.06
C PHE A 236 -18.18 -4.69 0.24
N GLY A 237 -17.70 -5.00 -0.97
CA GLY A 237 -18.25 -6.07 -1.82
C GLY A 237 -18.22 -7.42 -1.11
N ARG A 238 -17.19 -7.67 -0.30
CA ARG A 238 -17.11 -8.87 0.54
C ARG A 238 -18.25 -8.97 1.54
N LYS A 239 -18.56 -7.90 2.30
CA LYS A 239 -19.66 -7.95 3.28
C LYS A 239 -21.00 -8.30 2.64
N LYS A 240 -21.22 -7.87 1.39
CA LYS A 240 -22.43 -8.18 0.63
C LYS A 240 -22.49 -9.65 0.17
N LEU A 241 -21.35 -10.26 -0.16
CA LEU A 241 -21.24 -11.67 -0.58
C LEU A 241 -21.37 -12.67 0.57
N TYR A 242 -21.00 -12.29 1.81
CA TYR A 242 -21.14 -13.17 2.99
C TYR A 242 -22.48 -13.03 3.71
N ASN A 243 -23.30 -12.04 3.34
CA ASN A 243 -24.66 -11.81 3.86
C ASN A 243 -25.76 -12.32 2.89
N LEU A 244 -25.39 -13.12 1.89
CA LEU A 244 -26.25 -13.86 0.96
C LEU A 244 -25.96 -15.35 1.13
#